data_AF-A0A7S1R626-F1
#
_entry.id   AF-A0A7S1R626-F1
#
_cell.length_a   1.000
_cell.length_b   1.000
_cell.length_c   1.000
_cell.angle_alpha   90.00
_cell.angle_beta   90.00
_cell.angle_gamma   90.00
#
_symmetry.space_group_name_H-M   'P 1'
#
loop_
_entity.id
_entity.type
_entity.pdbx_description
1 polymer ?
#
loop_
_entity_poly.entity_id
_entity_poly.type
_entity_poly.pdbx_seq_one_letter_code
_entity_poly.pdbx_strand_id
1 'polypeptide(L)'
;MDPELLSFVPQPALAVCLLFPSKPVRKPRMESLAGQEEARRAPSSAFYLTQHKEFGNACGTIAAVHAIGNLTREGLLQLVPESPMERFLSSVAGKSPDEIGRELADASDLHEASEQAARSSEAQ
;
A
#
# COMPACT_ATOMS: atom_id res chain seq x y z
N MET A 1 4.82 -16.29 -13.83
CA MET A 1 6.04 -15.49 -14.05
C MET A 1 7.15 -16.47 -14.38
N ASP A 2 8.02 -16.12 -15.34
CA ASP A 2 9.11 -16.99 -15.79
C ASP A 2 10.28 -16.96 -14.78
N PRO A 3 10.78 -18.10 -14.27
CA PRO A 3 11.93 -18.15 -13.37
C PRO A 3 13.19 -17.48 -13.93
N GLU A 4 13.45 -17.59 -15.23
CA GLU A 4 14.62 -16.98 -15.86
C GLU A 4 14.53 -15.45 -15.79
N LEU A 5 13.35 -14.89 -16.10
CA LEU A 5 13.13 -13.45 -16.01
C LEU A 5 13.16 -12.93 -14.57
N LEU A 6 12.69 -13.73 -13.61
CA LEU A 6 12.74 -13.37 -12.19
C LEU A 6 14.18 -13.30 -11.65
N SER A 7 15.12 -14.03 -12.25
CA SER A 7 16.54 -13.98 -11.86
C SER A 7 17.20 -12.62 -12.10
N PHE A 8 16.60 -11.78 -12.95
CA PHE A 8 17.09 -10.42 -13.22
C PHE A 8 16.66 -9.39 -12.18
N VAL A 9 15.71 -9.73 -11.30
CA VAL A 9 15.29 -8.83 -10.21
C VAL A 9 16.35 -8.88 -9.09
N PRO A 10 16.94 -7.73 -8.69
CA PRO A 10 17.87 -7.70 -7.57
C PRO A 10 17.26 -8.30 -6.30
N GLN A 11 18.06 -9.09 -5.58
CA GLN A 11 17.63 -9.80 -4.38
C GLN A 11 18.25 -9.17 -3.11
N PRO A 12 17.54 -9.17 -1.97
CA PRO A 12 16.17 -9.68 -1.80
C PRO A 12 15.10 -8.70 -2.31
N ALA A 13 14.06 -9.24 -2.95
CA ALA A 13 12.85 -8.47 -3.27
C ALA A 13 11.89 -8.47 -2.07
N LEU A 14 11.67 -7.31 -1.45
CA LEU A 14 10.93 -7.18 -0.19
C LEU A 14 9.42 -6.91 -0.37
N ALA A 15 9.03 -6.31 -1.49
CA ALA A 15 7.64 -6.00 -1.81
C ALA A 15 7.41 -5.99 -3.32
N VAL A 16 6.18 -6.31 -3.75
CA VAL A 16 5.76 -6.26 -5.15
C VAL A 16 4.48 -5.44 -5.27
N CYS A 17 4.51 -4.38 -6.08
CA CYS A 17 3.32 -3.62 -6.44
C CYS A 17 2.81 -4.09 -7.81
N LEU A 18 1.61 -4.68 -7.85
CA LEU A 18 1.01 -5.16 -9.09
C LEU A 18 -0.07 -4.20 -9.59
N LEU A 19 0.19 -3.55 -10.71
CA LEU A 19 -0.81 -2.77 -11.45
C LEU A 19 -1.58 -3.68 -12.41
N PHE A 20 -2.91 -3.70 -12.30
CA PHE A 20 -3.76 -4.48 -13.20
C PHE A 20 -5.14 -3.82 -13.41
N PRO A 21 -5.85 -4.12 -14.51
CA PRO A 21 -7.22 -3.65 -14.72
C PRO A 21 -8.19 -4.25 -13.71
N SER A 22 -8.74 -3.44 -12.81
CA SER A 22 -9.59 -3.91 -11.71
C SER A 22 -11.02 -4.29 -12.14
N LYS A 23 -11.57 -3.61 -13.15
CA LYS A 23 -12.95 -3.84 -13.66
C LYS A 23 -13.23 -5.30 -14.05
N PRO A 24 -12.41 -5.97 -14.89
CA PRO A 24 -12.69 -7.34 -15.33
C PRO A 24 -12.59 -8.38 -14.20
N VAL A 25 -11.79 -8.12 -13.16
CA VAL A 25 -11.57 -9.10 -12.08
C VAL A 25 -12.48 -8.90 -10.87
N ARG A 26 -13.13 -7.75 -10.74
CA ARG A 26 -13.93 -7.42 -9.56
C ARG A 26 -15.07 -8.41 -9.30
N LYS A 27 -15.89 -8.69 -10.32
CA LYS A 27 -17.03 -9.61 -10.20
C LYS A 27 -16.58 -11.06 -9.93
N PRO A 28 -15.68 -11.66 -10.73
CA PRO A 28 -15.16 -13.00 -10.44
C PRO A 28 -14.54 -13.13 -9.04
N ARG A 29 -13.81 -12.10 -8.57
CA ARG A 29 -13.24 -12.08 -7.22
C ARG A 29 -14.31 -12.06 -6.13
N MET A 30 -15.36 -11.26 -6.29
CA MET A 30 -16.46 -11.23 -5.31
C MET A 30 -17.19 -12.57 -5.25
N GLU A 31 -17.45 -13.17 -6.40
CA GLU A 31 -18.08 -14.50 -6.51
C GLU A 31 -17.20 -15.59 -5.90
N SER A 32 -15.87 -15.56 -6.13
CA SER A 32 -14.95 -16.54 -5.55
C SER A 32 -14.87 -16.44 -4.02
N LEU A 33 -15.05 -15.24 -3.46
CA LEU A 33 -15.02 -14.98 -2.02
C LEU A 33 -16.39 -15.20 -1.34
N ALA A 34 -17.47 -15.28 -2.11
CA ALA A 34 -18.81 -15.51 -1.57
C ALA A 34 -18.87 -16.92 -0.94
N GLY A 35 -19.25 -16.99 0.35
CA GLY A 35 -19.34 -18.24 1.09
C GLY A 35 -18.02 -18.73 1.72
N GLN A 36 -16.92 -17.99 1.59
CA GLN A 36 -15.71 -18.22 2.39
C GLN A 36 -15.86 -17.48 3.73
N GLU A 37 -16.41 -18.13 4.76
CA GLU A 37 -16.60 -17.55 6.10
C GLU A 37 -15.28 -17.18 6.78
N GLU A 38 -14.17 -17.80 6.36
CA GLU A 38 -12.83 -17.51 6.85
C GLU A 38 -11.93 -17.07 5.70
N ALA A 39 -12.16 -15.83 5.24
CA ALA A 39 -11.04 -15.07 4.70
C ALA A 39 -9.94 -15.11 5.76
N ARG A 40 -8.86 -15.86 5.51
CA ARG A 40 -7.70 -16.00 6.40
C ARG A 40 -7.42 -14.65 7.05
N ARG A 41 -7.67 -14.53 8.36
CA ARG A 41 -7.45 -13.27 9.07
C ARG A 41 -6.00 -12.88 8.82
N ALA A 42 -5.80 -11.68 8.28
CA ALA A 42 -4.45 -11.14 8.16
C ALA A 42 -3.77 -11.20 9.54
N PRO A 43 -2.45 -11.42 9.61
CA PRO A 43 -1.72 -11.33 10.86
C PRO A 43 -2.04 -10.01 11.57
N SER A 44 -2.20 -10.03 12.89
CA SER A 44 -2.46 -8.80 13.66
C SER A 44 -1.33 -7.76 13.54
N SER A 45 -0.14 -8.20 13.11
CA SER A 45 1.01 -7.35 12.82
C SER A 45 0.92 -6.64 11.46
N ALA A 46 0.06 -7.09 10.55
CA ALA A 46 -0.03 -6.53 9.21
C ALA A 46 -0.50 -5.07 9.29
N PHE A 47 0.23 -4.19 8.63
CA PHE A 47 -0.21 -2.83 8.40
C PHE A 47 -1.17 -2.81 7.19
N TYR A 48 -2.41 -2.38 7.42
CA TYR A 48 -3.45 -2.28 6.40
C TYR A 48 -4.33 -1.04 6.66
N LEU A 49 -4.90 -0.48 5.60
CA LEU A 49 -5.81 0.66 5.65
C LEU A 49 -6.97 0.48 4.68
N THR A 50 -8.10 1.08 5.01
CA THR A 50 -9.28 1.13 4.16
C THR A 50 -9.12 2.20 3.10
N GLN A 51 -9.26 1.83 1.82
CA GLN A 51 -9.37 2.81 0.76
C GLN A 51 -10.80 3.37 0.73
N HIS A 52 -10.96 4.59 1.28
CA HIS A 52 -12.18 5.38 1.22
C HIS A 52 -12.53 5.87 -0.19
N LYS A 53 -13.79 6.26 -0.37
CA LYS A 53 -14.31 6.75 -1.65
C LYS A 53 -13.82 8.16 -1.98
N GLU A 54 -13.42 8.96 -0.99
CA GLU A 54 -12.84 10.28 -1.23
C GLU A 54 -11.43 10.20 -1.80
N PHE A 55 -10.77 9.04 -1.73
CA PHE A 55 -9.50 8.86 -2.44
C PHE A 55 -9.74 8.90 -3.95
N GLY A 56 -9.19 9.93 -4.60
CA GLY A 56 -9.03 9.98 -6.05
C GLY A 56 -7.99 8.96 -6.55
N ASN A 57 -7.06 9.40 -7.39
CA ASN A 57 -5.97 8.57 -7.93
C ASN A 57 -4.87 8.26 -6.90
N ALA A 58 -5.22 7.69 -5.74
CA ALA A 58 -4.28 7.42 -4.63
C ALA A 58 -3.81 5.96 -4.55
N CYS A 59 -4.19 5.10 -5.50
CA CYS A 59 -3.87 3.66 -5.44
C CYS A 59 -2.35 3.39 -5.41
N GLY A 60 -1.54 4.22 -6.08
CA GLY A 60 -0.08 4.14 -6.01
C GLY A 60 0.47 4.51 -4.63
N THR A 61 -0.02 5.60 -4.05
CA THR A 61 0.33 6.04 -2.69
C THR A 61 -0.04 4.98 -1.65
N ILE A 62 -1.25 4.42 -1.76
CA ILE A 62 -1.73 3.36 -0.86
C ILE A 62 -0.83 2.12 -0.95
N ALA A 63 -0.46 1.70 -2.17
CA ALA A 63 0.44 0.57 -2.37
C ALA A 63 1.83 0.83 -1.76
N ALA A 64 2.39 2.03 -1.94
CA ALA A 64 3.67 2.41 -1.36
C ALA A 64 3.63 2.45 0.17
N VAL A 65 2.56 3.02 0.75
CA VAL A 65 2.31 3.09 2.19
C VAL A 65 2.14 1.68 2.78
N HIS A 66 1.45 0.76 2.10
CA HIS A 66 1.37 -0.63 2.54
C HIS A 66 2.73 -1.32 2.52
N ALA A 67 3.50 -1.19 1.43
CA ALA A 67 4.81 -1.81 1.32
C ALA A 67 5.76 -1.31 2.42
N ILE A 68 5.92 0.01 2.53
CA ILE A 68 6.82 0.63 3.50
C ILE A 68 6.34 0.36 4.94
N GLY A 69 5.05 0.51 5.23
CA GLY A 69 4.49 0.29 6.56
C GLY A 69 4.70 -1.13 7.08
N ASN A 70 4.54 -2.15 6.24
CA ASN A 70 4.79 -3.54 6.64
C ASN A 70 6.29 -3.81 6.82
N LEU A 71 7.16 -3.33 5.92
CA LEU A 71 8.61 -3.51 6.05
C LEU A 71 9.18 -2.82 7.28
N THR A 72 8.71 -1.62 7.63
CA THR A 72 9.12 -0.93 8.85
C THR A 72 8.65 -1.67 10.10
N ARG A 73 7.42 -2.23 10.11
CA ARG A 73 6.94 -3.04 11.24
C ARG A 73 7.71 -4.34 11.44
N GLU A 74 8.19 -4.94 10.37
CA GLU A 74 9.05 -6.14 10.43
C GLU A 74 10.51 -5.80 10.74
N GLY A 75 10.88 -4.51 10.86
CA GLY A 75 12.25 -4.07 11.12
C GLY A 75 13.19 -4.23 9.93
N LEU A 76 12.65 -4.44 8.73
CA LEU A 76 13.41 -4.61 7.48
C LEU A 76 13.75 -3.26 6.81
N LEU A 77 13.07 -2.18 7.21
CA LEU A 77 13.28 -0.84 6.67
C LEU A 77 13.27 0.21 7.79
N GLN A 78 14.38 0.94 7.90
CA GLN A 78 14.47 2.10 8.79
C GLN A 78 14.08 3.36 8.04
N LEU A 79 13.14 4.13 8.60
CA LEU A 79 12.73 5.40 8.03
C LEU A 79 13.66 6.52 8.48
N VAL A 80 13.80 7.52 7.63
CA VAL A 80 14.50 8.75 7.99
C VAL A 80 13.68 9.46 9.07
N PRO A 81 14.29 9.86 10.20
CA PRO A 81 13.61 10.60 11.24
C PRO A 81 12.92 11.86 10.69
N GLU A 82 11.73 12.16 11.18
CA GLU A 82 10.90 13.30 10.76
C GLU A 82 10.48 13.28 9.28
N SER A 83 10.70 12.17 8.57
CA SER A 83 10.19 12.03 7.20
C SER A 83 8.65 12.00 7.19
N PRO A 84 8.00 12.44 6.09
CA PRO A 84 6.54 12.37 5.97
C PRO A 84 5.97 10.98 6.28
N MET A 85 6.66 9.93 5.84
CA MET A 85 6.26 8.54 6.09
C MET A 85 6.41 8.15 7.57
N GLU A 86 7.51 8.54 8.23
CA GLU A 86 7.70 8.23 9.66
C GLU A 86 6.66 8.96 10.53
N ARG A 87 6.40 10.24 10.25
CA ARG A 87 5.34 11.01 10.91
C ARG A 87 3.97 10.37 10.69
N PHE A 88 3.66 10.00 9.45
CA PHE A 88 2.41 9.33 9.12
C PHE A 88 2.27 8.00 9.88
N LEU A 89 3.24 7.07 9.78
CA LEU A 89 3.18 5.77 10.45
C LEU A 89 3.10 5.88 11.98
N SER A 90 3.73 6.90 12.56
CA SER A 90 3.65 7.20 13.99
C SER A 90 2.26 7.72 14.38
N SER A 91 1.68 8.61 13.58
CA SER A 91 0.34 9.19 13.83
C SER A 91 -0.78 8.15 13.79
N VAL A 92 -0.61 7.09 12.98
CA VAL A 92 -1.59 6.02 12.78
C VAL A 92 -1.37 4.81 13.70
N ALA A 93 -0.38 4.86 14.59
CA ALA A 93 -0.06 3.74 15.47
C ALA A 93 -1.26 3.40 16.39
N GLY A 94 -1.68 2.12 16.36
CA GLY A 94 -2.81 1.63 17.16
C GLY A 94 -4.20 1.97 16.61
N LYS A 95 -4.30 2.71 15.51
CA LYS A 95 -5.59 3.04 14.87
C LYS A 95 -6.14 1.88 14.04
N SER A 96 -7.45 1.85 13.86
CA SER A 96 -8.14 0.88 13.01
C SER A 96 -7.91 1.18 11.52
N PRO A 97 -7.96 0.19 10.61
CA PRO A 97 -7.74 0.42 9.17
C PRO A 97 -8.58 1.55 8.56
N ASP A 98 -9.80 1.72 9.08
CA ASP A 98 -10.73 2.76 8.69
C ASP A 98 -10.22 4.16 9.07
N GLU A 99 -9.73 4.34 10.30
CA GLU A 99 -9.09 5.57 10.78
C GLU A 99 -7.78 5.86 10.05
N ILE A 100 -6.94 4.84 9.82
CA ILE A 100 -5.69 4.98 9.05
C ILE A 100 -5.99 5.51 7.64
N GLY A 101 -7.05 4.99 7.01
CA GLY A 101 -7.50 5.47 5.72
C GLY A 101 -7.91 6.95 5.75
N ARG A 102 -8.61 7.42 6.79
CA ARG A 102 -8.98 8.84 6.88
C ARG A 102 -7.76 9.72 7.07
N GLU A 103 -6.84 9.30 7.94
CA GLU A 103 -5.61 10.06 8.21
C GLU A 103 -4.68 10.14 6.99
N LEU A 104 -4.64 9.10 6.15
CA LEU A 104 -3.92 9.17 4.88
C LEU A 104 -4.55 10.18 3.90
N ALA A 105 -5.87 10.34 3.91
CA ALA A 105 -6.54 11.34 3.07
C ALA A 105 -6.19 12.78 3.50
N ASP A 106 -5.94 12.99 4.79
CA ASP A 106 -5.56 14.28 5.36
C ASP A 106 -4.03 14.54 5.36
N ALA A 107 -3.22 13.56 4.94
CA ALA A 107 -1.76 13.66 4.94
C ALA A 107 -1.23 14.48 3.76
N SER A 108 -1.25 15.81 3.89
CA SER A 108 -0.81 16.77 2.86
C SER A 108 0.58 16.48 2.30
N ASP A 109 1.55 16.17 3.16
CA ASP A 109 2.93 15.93 2.75
C ASP A 109 3.04 14.72 1.79
N LEU A 110 2.27 13.65 2.07
CA LEU A 110 2.24 12.46 1.23
C LEU A 110 1.47 12.71 -0.08
N HIS A 111 0.43 13.54 -0.03
CA HIS A 111 -0.30 13.95 -1.22
C HIS A 111 0.59 14.78 -2.17
N GLU A 112 1.30 15.78 -1.64
CA GLU A 112 2.23 16.61 -2.40
C GLU A 112 3.35 15.77 -3.04
N ALA A 113 3.95 14.85 -2.29
CA ALA A 113 4.96 13.94 -2.82
C ALA A 113 4.41 13.05 -3.94
N SER A 114 3.17 12.56 -3.78
CA SER A 114 2.49 11.76 -4.81
C SER A 114 2.22 12.56 -6.09
N GLU A 115 1.78 13.81 -5.96
CA GLU A 115 1.52 14.70 -7.11
C GLU A 115 2.82 15.06 -7.84
N GLN A 116 3.91 15.31 -7.11
CA GLN A 116 5.22 15.55 -7.71
C GLN A 116 5.70 14.33 -8.50
N ALA A 117 5.58 13.12 -7.93
CA ALA A 117 5.93 11.88 -8.61
C ALA A 117 5.07 11.66 -9.86
N ALA A 118 3.77 11.94 -9.80
CA ALA A 118 2.86 11.80 -10.95
C ALA A 118 3.16 12.76 -12.10
N ARG A 119 3.84 13.89 -11.83
CA ARG A 119 4.23 14.89 -12.83
C ARG A 119 5.65 14.70 -13.35
N SER A 120 6.38 13.69 -12.86
CA SER A 120 7.75 13.44 -13.30
C SER A 120 7.78 12.93 -14.74
N SER A 121 8.90 13.15 -15.43
CA SER A 121 9.10 12.69 -16.81
C SER A 121 9.01 11.17 -16.96
N GLU A 122 9.33 10.43 -15.90
CA GLU A 122 9.29 8.98 -15.86
C GLU A 122 7.85 8.44 -15.74
N ALA A 123 6.92 9.27 -15.27
CA ALA A 123 5.51 8.94 -15.11
C ALA A 123 4.64 9.37 -16.31
N GLN A 124 5.17 10.21 -17.21
CA GLN A 124 4.50 10.68 -18.43
C GLN A 124 4.82 9.82 -19.65
#